data_AF-A0A3N7H4U8-F1
#
_entry.id   AF-A0A3N7H4U8-F1
#
_cell.length_a   1.000
_cell.length_b   1.000
_cell.length_c   1.000
_cell.angle_alpha   90.00
_cell.angle_beta   90.00
_cell.angle_gamma   90.00
#
_symmetry.space_group_name_H-M   'P 1'
#
loop_
_entity.id
_entity.type
_entity.pdbx_description
1 polymer ?
#
loop_
_entity_poly.entity_id
_entity_poly.type
_entity_poly.pdbx_seq_one_letter_code
_entity_poly.pdbx_strand_id
1 'polypeptide(L)'
;MKKIILSLLIVPLAMIGCRKDDDKPLQKVDVATQNSYDDEAAQAFLENNYFDAQGNVRTFTDKEPADSTRVKLSSLNPVKLPSGVIYVVRPGAQPADGRTLADQDVITLQFRATTYVAEPHEGKTIYQSPINFYNTVNGTGTPTTDPSWYYVKKSVLDANKNVTRSYFEIEGFQEAIKHFKSYDQPDEANYNLQGVIIVPSRAAFARDPHFNYINYNLNDRTFVFNFQLYRSHTRTEDEK
;
A
#
# COMPACT_ATOMS: atom_id res chain seq x y z
N MET A 1 16.22 -57.86 -41.28
CA MET A 1 16.69 -56.48 -41.56
C MET A 1 15.60 -55.84 -42.42
N LYS A 2 14.94 -54.71 -42.15
CA LYS A 2 15.17 -53.51 -41.32
C LYS A 2 13.85 -53.16 -40.60
N LYS A 3 13.91 -52.70 -39.36
CA LYS A 3 12.77 -52.17 -38.59
C LYS A 3 12.57 -50.71 -38.98
N ILE A 4 11.37 -50.34 -39.41
CA ILE A 4 10.98 -48.93 -39.60
C ILE A 4 10.21 -48.54 -38.34
N ILE A 5 10.83 -47.73 -37.48
CA ILE A 5 10.20 -47.17 -36.30
C ILE A 5 9.57 -45.84 -36.74
N LEU A 6 8.24 -45.80 -36.78
CA LEU A 6 7.46 -44.61 -37.08
C LEU A 6 7.36 -43.76 -35.80
N SER A 7 8.18 -42.71 -35.73
CA SER A 7 8.11 -41.69 -34.68
C SER A 7 6.93 -40.77 -34.93
N LEU A 8 5.84 -40.92 -34.16
CA LEU A 8 4.76 -39.93 -34.10
C LEU A 8 5.29 -38.65 -33.46
N LEU A 9 5.53 -37.62 -34.28
CA LEU A 9 5.69 -36.24 -33.84
C LEU A 9 4.29 -35.71 -33.48
N ILE A 10 4.00 -35.59 -32.19
CA ILE A 10 2.84 -34.85 -31.72
C ILE A 10 3.22 -33.37 -31.76
N VAL A 11 2.77 -32.67 -32.79
CA VAL A 11 2.80 -31.20 -32.84
C VAL A 11 1.62 -30.71 -32.00
N PRO A 12 1.82 -30.04 -30.85
CA PRO A 12 0.71 -29.38 -30.18
C PRO A 12 0.23 -28.24 -31.08
N LEU A 13 -1.01 -28.35 -31.58
CA LEU A 13 -1.69 -27.23 -32.21
C LEU A 13 -1.79 -26.09 -31.18
N ALA A 14 -1.00 -25.04 -31.37
CA ALA A 14 -1.27 -23.75 -30.75
C ALA A 14 -2.57 -23.21 -31.35
N MET A 15 -3.69 -23.46 -30.67
CA MET A 15 -4.93 -22.76 -30.96
C MET A 15 -4.74 -21.30 -30.57
N ILE A 16 -4.39 -20.46 -31.55
CA ILE A 16 -4.59 -19.01 -31.47
C ILE A 16 -6.10 -18.80 -31.64
N GLY A 17 -6.84 -19.05 -30.56
CA GLY A 17 -8.21 -18.62 -30.42
C GLY A 17 -8.20 -17.18 -29.95
N CYS A 18 -8.63 -16.26 -30.82
CA CYS A 18 -9.06 -14.93 -30.40
C CYS A 18 -10.04 -15.07 -29.23
N ARG A 19 -9.58 -14.76 -28.02
CA ARG A 19 -10.43 -14.57 -26.85
C ARG A 19 -10.44 -13.09 -26.54
N LYS A 20 -11.65 -12.57 -26.34
CA LYS A 20 -11.91 -11.26 -25.76
C LYS A 20 -11.09 -11.12 -24.46
N ASP A 21 -10.62 -9.90 -24.21
CA ASP A 21 -9.92 -9.47 -22.99
C ASP A 21 -10.84 -9.51 -21.76
N ASP A 22 -11.31 -10.70 -21.39
CA ASP A 22 -12.06 -10.94 -20.17
C ASP A 22 -11.09 -11.57 -19.14
N ASP A 23 -10.80 -10.78 -18.09
CA ASP A 23 -10.21 -11.15 -16.80
C ASP A 23 -9.44 -12.48 -16.78
N LYS A 24 -8.15 -12.43 -17.11
CA LYS A 24 -7.26 -13.51 -16.68
C LYS A 24 -7.24 -13.48 -15.15
N PRO A 25 -7.65 -14.57 -14.47
CA PRO A 25 -7.46 -14.65 -13.03
C PRO A 25 -5.97 -14.45 -12.75
N LEU A 26 -5.64 -13.51 -11.86
CA LEU A 26 -4.28 -13.25 -11.41
C LEU A 26 -3.61 -14.60 -11.11
N GLN A 27 -2.50 -14.89 -11.78
CA GLN A 27 -1.81 -16.16 -11.60
C GLN A 27 -1.24 -16.20 -10.19
N LYS A 28 -1.83 -17.00 -9.31
CA LYS A 28 -1.35 -17.15 -7.94
C LYS A 28 0.02 -17.85 -7.96
N VAL A 29 1.06 -17.08 -7.66
CA VAL A 29 2.43 -17.59 -7.46
C VAL A 29 2.61 -18.11 -6.02
N ASP A 30 3.76 -18.71 -5.71
CA ASP A 30 4.09 -19.03 -4.32
C ASP A 30 4.38 -17.74 -3.50
N VAL A 31 4.40 -17.87 -2.17
CA VAL A 31 4.54 -16.72 -1.26
C VAL A 31 5.90 -16.04 -1.40
N ALA A 32 6.98 -16.80 -1.63
CA ALA A 32 8.32 -16.21 -1.75
C ALA A 32 8.43 -15.39 -3.04
N THR A 33 7.86 -15.90 -4.15
CA THR A 33 7.75 -15.18 -5.40
C THR A 33 6.91 -13.91 -5.25
N GLN A 34 5.75 -13.97 -4.57
CA GLN A 34 4.92 -12.78 -4.32
C GLN A 34 5.67 -11.73 -3.51
N ASN A 35 6.45 -12.15 -2.50
CA ASN A 35 7.26 -11.24 -1.70
C ASN A 35 8.36 -10.55 -2.52
N SER A 36 8.99 -11.28 -3.47
CA SER A 36 9.94 -10.67 -4.42
C SER A 36 9.26 -9.65 -5.31
N TYR A 37 8.06 -9.98 -5.81
CA TYR A 37 7.30 -9.06 -6.64
C TYR A 37 6.91 -7.79 -5.90
N ASP A 38 6.45 -7.89 -4.66
CA ASP A 38 6.14 -6.72 -3.83
C ASP A 38 7.35 -5.79 -3.68
N ASP A 39 8.54 -6.37 -3.45
CA ASP A 39 9.78 -5.62 -3.27
C ASP A 39 10.23 -4.93 -4.57
N GLU A 40 10.19 -5.65 -5.71
CA GLU A 40 10.55 -5.10 -7.02
C GLU A 40 9.58 -4.00 -7.46
N ALA A 41 8.27 -4.25 -7.31
CA ALA A 41 7.23 -3.28 -7.65
C ALA A 41 7.30 -2.03 -6.76
N ALA A 42 7.70 -2.16 -5.49
CA ALA A 42 7.95 -1.01 -4.62
C ALA A 42 9.09 -0.13 -5.15
N GLN A 43 10.18 -0.73 -5.62
CA GLN A 43 11.28 0.03 -6.25
C GLN A 43 10.81 0.73 -7.53
N ALA A 44 10.06 0.03 -8.38
CA ALA A 44 9.47 0.61 -9.57
C ALA A 44 8.52 1.77 -9.22
N PHE A 45 7.73 1.65 -8.16
CA PHE A 45 6.87 2.73 -7.68
C PHE A 45 7.68 3.95 -7.25
N LEU A 46 8.77 3.76 -6.48
CA LEU A 46 9.62 4.87 -6.03
C LEU A 46 10.31 5.60 -7.21
N GLU A 47 10.73 4.86 -8.22
CA GLU A 47 11.40 5.41 -9.42
C GLU A 47 10.46 6.18 -10.35
N ASN A 48 9.20 5.76 -10.43
CA ASN A 48 8.23 6.29 -11.39
C ASN A 48 7.24 7.29 -10.77
N ASN A 49 7.36 7.60 -9.48
CA ASN A 49 6.47 8.55 -8.81
C ASN A 49 7.26 9.67 -8.11
N TYR A 50 6.56 10.77 -7.84
CA TYR A 50 7.04 11.95 -7.14
C TYR A 50 5.93 12.57 -6.28
N PHE A 51 6.28 13.49 -5.38
CA PHE A 51 5.31 14.31 -4.66
C PHE A 51 5.01 15.60 -5.44
N ASP A 52 3.73 15.93 -5.67
CA ASP A 52 3.35 17.26 -6.15
C ASP A 52 3.47 18.34 -5.04
N ALA A 53 3.11 19.59 -5.37
CA ALA A 53 3.21 20.72 -4.45
C ALA A 53 2.41 20.53 -3.14
N GLN A 54 1.31 19.76 -3.17
CA GLN A 54 0.49 19.46 -1.99
C GLN A 54 0.89 18.13 -1.32
N GLY A 55 1.96 17.49 -1.79
CA GLY A 55 2.43 16.21 -1.30
C GLY A 55 1.66 15.01 -1.83
N ASN A 56 0.84 15.17 -2.86
CA ASN A 56 0.17 14.01 -3.48
C ASN A 56 1.18 13.20 -4.27
N VAL A 57 1.11 11.88 -4.17
CA VAL A 57 1.92 11.01 -5.02
C VAL A 57 1.37 11.01 -6.45
N ARG A 58 2.23 11.34 -7.41
CA ARG A 58 1.93 11.39 -8.85
C ARG A 58 2.93 10.52 -9.62
N THR A 59 2.44 9.89 -10.68
CA THR A 59 3.29 9.14 -11.62
C THR A 59 3.85 10.09 -12.67
N PHE A 60 5.11 9.93 -13.06
CA PHE A 60 5.65 10.62 -14.23
C PHE A 60 4.90 10.17 -15.49
N THR A 61 4.59 11.11 -16.39
CA THR A 61 3.99 10.78 -17.68
C THR A 61 4.75 11.48 -18.79
N ASP A 62 4.80 10.86 -19.97
CA ASP A 62 5.51 11.39 -21.15
C ASP A 62 4.90 12.69 -21.70
N LYS A 63 3.72 13.07 -21.20
CA LYS A 63 2.97 14.26 -21.64
C LYS A 63 3.32 15.51 -20.85
N GLU A 64 4.01 15.39 -19.72
CA GLU A 64 4.38 16.54 -18.91
C GLU A 64 5.79 17.02 -19.29
N PRO A 65 6.01 18.34 -19.39
CA PRO A 65 7.34 18.87 -19.66
C PRO A 65 8.32 18.40 -18.59
N ALA A 66 9.57 18.16 -19.00
CA ALA A 66 10.65 17.83 -18.07
C ALA A 66 10.88 19.02 -17.12
N ASP A 67 10.27 18.94 -15.94
CA ASP A 67 10.36 19.93 -14.87
C ASP A 67 11.40 19.45 -13.86
N SER A 68 12.47 20.24 -13.68
CA SER A 68 13.57 19.95 -12.75
C SER A 68 13.17 19.99 -11.28
N THR A 69 11.96 20.43 -10.94
CA THR A 69 11.45 20.46 -9.56
C THR A 69 10.84 19.13 -9.12
N ARG A 70 10.58 18.21 -10.05
CA ARG A 70 9.93 16.92 -9.75
C ARG A 70 10.96 15.87 -9.39
N VAL A 71 11.16 15.71 -8.09
CA VAL A 71 12.11 14.75 -7.53
C VAL A 71 11.43 13.40 -7.35
N LYS A 72 12.02 12.35 -7.94
CA LYS A 72 11.58 10.96 -7.75
C LYS A 72 11.55 10.60 -6.27
N LEU A 73 10.58 9.79 -5.85
CA LEU A 73 10.52 9.30 -4.46
C LEU A 73 11.79 8.50 -4.09
N SER A 74 12.39 7.78 -5.04
CA SER A 74 13.65 7.06 -4.82
C SER A 74 14.82 7.99 -4.47
N SER A 75 14.78 9.24 -4.91
CA SER A 75 15.79 10.26 -4.60
C SER A 75 15.54 11.00 -3.28
N LEU A 76 14.50 10.66 -2.53
CA LEU A 76 14.10 11.32 -1.28
C LEU A 76 14.47 10.51 -0.03
N ASN A 77 15.55 9.73 -0.08
CA ASN A 77 16.03 8.87 1.00
C ASN A 77 14.94 7.92 1.54
N PRO A 78 14.32 7.07 0.69
CA PRO A 78 13.39 6.06 1.15
C PRO A 78 14.06 5.15 2.19
N VAL A 79 13.34 4.84 3.28
CA VAL A 79 13.83 3.94 4.33
C VAL A 79 13.03 2.64 4.29
N LYS A 80 13.74 1.51 4.12
CA LYS A 80 13.17 0.16 4.18
C LYS A 80 13.35 -0.42 5.59
N LEU A 81 12.25 -0.85 6.18
CA LEU A 81 12.20 -1.48 7.50
C LEU A 81 12.36 -3.01 7.40
N PRO A 82 12.66 -3.72 8.51
CA PRO A 82 12.88 -5.18 8.50
C PRO A 82 11.71 -6.00 7.94
N SER A 83 10.47 -5.55 8.13
CA SER A 83 9.26 -6.16 7.55
C SER A 83 9.19 -6.06 6.02
N GLY A 84 9.98 -5.14 5.43
CA GLY A 84 9.90 -4.74 4.04
C GLY A 84 9.09 -3.49 3.77
N VAL A 85 8.42 -2.94 4.79
CA VAL A 85 7.73 -1.65 4.66
C VAL A 85 8.72 -0.58 4.26
N ILE A 86 8.32 0.29 3.35
CA ILE A 86 9.12 1.44 2.93
C ILE A 86 8.36 2.70 3.30
N TYR A 87 9.03 3.69 3.88
CA TYR A 87 8.46 5.02 4.02
C TYR A 87 9.36 6.08 3.40
N VAL A 88 8.73 7.15 2.92
CA VAL A 88 9.40 8.34 2.40
C VAL A 88 8.80 9.56 3.08
N VAL A 89 9.63 10.28 3.83
CA VAL A 89 9.26 11.56 4.41
C VAL A 89 9.43 12.64 3.34
N ARG A 90 8.38 13.41 3.07
CA ARG A 90 8.49 14.52 2.14
C ARG A 90 9.35 15.63 2.77
N PRO A 91 10.41 16.11 2.09
CA PRO A 91 11.27 17.17 2.63
C PRO A 91 10.47 18.43 2.97
N GLY A 92 10.75 19.00 4.16
CA GLY A 92 10.11 20.24 4.61
C GLY A 92 8.62 20.12 4.98
N ALA A 93 8.03 18.93 4.91
CA ALA A 93 6.61 18.70 5.18
C ALA A 93 6.35 18.04 6.55
N GLN A 94 7.33 18.04 7.46
CA GLN A 94 7.11 17.64 8.86
C GLN A 94 6.89 18.89 9.72
N PRO A 95 5.99 18.84 10.72
CA PRO A 95 5.83 19.92 11.68
C PRO A 95 7.11 20.11 12.51
N ALA A 96 7.54 21.36 12.70
CA ALA A 96 8.70 21.68 13.53
C ALA A 96 8.50 21.18 14.98
N ASP A 97 7.37 21.56 15.58
CA ASP A 97 6.98 21.23 16.95
C ASP A 97 5.93 20.10 17.02
N GLY A 98 5.94 19.19 16.04
CA GLY A 98 4.99 18.07 16.03
C GLY A 98 5.33 16.99 17.05
N ARG A 99 4.27 16.29 17.50
CA ARG A 99 4.37 15.20 18.44
C ARG A 99 4.86 13.93 17.74
N THR A 100 5.84 13.26 18.34
CA THR A 100 6.24 11.89 17.98
C THR A 100 5.23 10.89 18.51
N LEU A 101 4.86 9.91 17.70
CA LEU A 101 3.94 8.84 18.11
C LEU A 101 4.63 7.83 19.02
N ALA A 102 3.94 7.45 20.10
CA ALA A 102 4.24 6.22 20.83
C ALA A 102 3.50 5.02 20.22
N ASP A 103 3.78 3.84 20.74
CA ASP A 103 3.06 2.62 20.37
C ASP A 103 1.57 2.75 20.69
N GLN A 104 0.72 2.50 19.69
CA GLN A 104 -0.75 2.48 19.82
C GLN A 104 -1.40 3.81 20.21
N ASP A 105 -0.67 4.94 20.13
CA ASP A 105 -1.24 6.29 20.23
C ASP A 105 -2.47 6.41 19.31
N VAL A 106 -3.44 7.22 19.70
CA VAL A 106 -4.56 7.54 18.81
C VAL A 106 -4.03 8.39 17.67
N ILE A 107 -4.42 8.07 16.44
CA ILE A 107 -4.04 8.82 15.24
C ILE A 107 -5.26 9.40 14.54
N THR A 108 -5.09 10.57 13.92
CA THR A 108 -6.05 11.15 12.98
C THR A 108 -5.36 11.39 11.66
N LEU A 109 -5.92 10.88 10.56
CA LEU A 109 -5.27 10.87 9.24
C LEU A 109 -6.12 11.56 8.18
N GLN A 110 -5.49 12.46 7.43
CA GLN A 110 -5.97 12.87 6.11
C GLN A 110 -5.14 12.17 5.06
N PHE A 111 -5.73 11.32 4.24
CA PHE A 111 -4.94 10.40 3.41
C PHE A 111 -5.66 9.88 2.16
N ARG A 112 -4.85 9.34 1.25
CA ARG A 112 -5.25 8.43 0.19
C ARG A 112 -4.50 7.12 0.37
N ALA A 113 -5.24 6.02 0.42
CA ALA A 113 -4.70 4.68 0.45
C ALA A 113 -5.20 3.90 -0.77
N THR A 114 -4.27 3.46 -1.60
CA THR A 114 -4.55 2.59 -2.74
C THR A 114 -3.87 1.25 -2.50
N THR A 115 -4.56 0.17 -2.81
CA THR A 115 -4.03 -1.18 -2.74
C THR A 115 -3.82 -1.74 -4.15
N TYR A 116 -2.77 -2.53 -4.34
CA TYR A 116 -2.30 -3.04 -5.63
C TYR A 116 -1.93 -4.51 -5.53
N VAL A 117 -1.83 -5.18 -6.67
CA VAL A 117 -1.13 -6.46 -6.78
C VAL A 117 0.19 -6.21 -7.48
N ALA A 118 1.28 -6.76 -6.95
CA ALA A 118 2.58 -6.72 -7.61
C ALA A 118 2.69 -7.91 -8.57
N GLU A 119 2.90 -7.64 -9.86
CA GLU A 119 3.01 -8.67 -10.88
C GLU A 119 3.92 -8.26 -12.05
N PRO A 120 4.45 -9.23 -12.82
CA PRO A 120 5.20 -8.94 -14.03
C PRO A 120 4.31 -8.33 -15.12
N HIS A 121 4.76 -7.22 -15.68
CA HIS A 121 4.15 -6.53 -16.81
C HIS A 121 5.25 -6.04 -17.76
N GLU A 122 5.21 -6.48 -19.02
CA GLU A 122 6.17 -6.07 -20.05
C GLU A 122 7.66 -6.22 -19.64
N GLY A 123 7.98 -7.31 -18.93
CA GLY A 123 9.34 -7.62 -18.48
C GLY A 123 9.82 -6.86 -17.24
N LYS A 124 8.94 -6.12 -16.56
CA LYS A 124 9.19 -5.48 -15.27
C LYS A 124 8.13 -5.88 -14.25
N THR A 125 8.49 -5.96 -12.98
CA THR A 125 7.50 -6.16 -11.92
C THR A 125 7.01 -4.80 -11.43
N ILE A 126 5.70 -4.55 -11.53
CA ILE A 126 5.07 -3.27 -11.17
C ILE A 126 3.75 -3.49 -10.43
N TYR A 127 3.24 -2.43 -9.80
CA TYR A 127 1.92 -2.44 -9.20
C TYR A 127 0.83 -2.33 -10.27
N GLN A 128 -0.10 -3.28 -10.22
CA GLN A 128 -1.25 -3.41 -11.11
C GLN A 128 -2.56 -3.47 -10.31
N SER A 129 -3.68 -3.45 -11.03
CA SER A 129 -5.04 -3.57 -10.49
C SER A 129 -5.31 -2.64 -9.30
N PRO A 130 -5.12 -1.31 -9.44
CA PRO A 130 -5.32 -0.37 -8.33
C PRO A 130 -6.75 -0.40 -7.82
N ILE A 131 -6.92 -0.48 -6.50
CA ILE A 131 -8.22 -0.36 -5.83
C ILE A 131 -8.10 0.68 -4.73
N ASN A 132 -9.05 1.60 -4.67
CA ASN A 132 -9.15 2.57 -3.59
C ASN A 132 -9.49 1.85 -2.28
N PHE A 133 -8.56 1.84 -1.34
CA PHE A 133 -8.78 1.26 -0.01
C PHE A 133 -9.53 2.26 0.87
N TYR A 134 -8.98 3.46 1.04
CA TYR A 134 -9.62 4.57 1.75
C TYR A 134 -9.12 5.91 1.20
N ASN A 135 -9.98 6.92 1.19
CA ASN A 135 -9.62 8.24 0.68
C ASN A 135 -10.43 9.33 1.37
N THR A 136 -9.80 10.06 2.28
CA THR A 136 -10.43 11.21 2.94
C THR A 136 -10.21 12.51 2.17
N VAL A 137 -9.23 12.56 1.26
CA VAL A 137 -8.89 13.76 0.50
C VAL A 137 -9.90 14.09 -0.60
N ASN A 138 -10.28 13.09 -1.39
CA ASN A 138 -11.27 13.23 -2.47
C ASN A 138 -12.61 12.55 -2.13
N GLY A 139 -12.73 11.89 -0.98
CA GLY A 139 -13.93 11.18 -0.55
C GLY A 139 -14.75 11.99 0.44
N THR A 140 -14.42 11.90 1.73
CA THR A 140 -15.17 12.57 2.81
C THR A 140 -14.80 14.04 3.00
N GLY A 141 -13.60 14.44 2.58
CA GLY A 141 -13.02 15.75 2.90
C GLY A 141 -12.61 15.92 4.37
N THR A 142 -12.86 14.91 5.22
CA THR A 142 -12.65 14.98 6.67
C THR A 142 -11.66 13.89 7.10
N PRO A 143 -10.64 14.22 7.91
CA PRO A 143 -9.73 13.24 8.47
C PRO A 143 -10.44 12.10 9.19
N THR A 144 -9.86 10.90 9.16
CA THR A 144 -10.36 9.75 9.91
C THR A 144 -9.53 9.53 11.16
N THR A 145 -10.20 9.44 12.31
CA THR A 145 -9.58 9.09 13.58
C THR A 145 -9.65 7.59 13.82
N ASP A 146 -8.52 7.02 14.22
CA ASP A 146 -8.35 5.67 14.74
C ASP A 146 -9.05 4.56 13.92
N PRO A 147 -8.70 4.44 12.63
CA PRO A 147 -9.29 3.40 11.80
C PRO A 147 -8.91 2.01 12.33
N SER A 148 -9.83 1.03 12.23
CA SER A 148 -9.59 -0.31 12.81
C SER A 148 -8.47 -1.09 12.13
N TRP A 149 -8.09 -0.72 10.91
CA TRP A 149 -6.89 -1.24 10.25
C TRP A 149 -5.59 -0.66 10.80
N TYR A 150 -5.64 0.40 11.61
CA TYR A 150 -4.52 0.86 12.42
C TYR A 150 -4.59 0.30 13.84
N TYR A 151 -5.73 0.41 14.52
CA TYR A 151 -5.91 -0.13 15.87
C TYR A 151 -7.36 -0.55 16.06
N VAL A 152 -7.60 -1.84 16.29
CA VAL A 152 -8.96 -2.32 16.59
C VAL A 152 -9.25 -2.17 18.09
N LYS A 153 -10.38 -1.55 18.41
CA LYS A 153 -10.83 -1.36 19.80
C LYS A 153 -11.13 -2.71 20.47
N LYS A 154 -10.88 -2.79 21.78
CA LYS A 154 -11.16 -3.98 22.57
C LYS A 154 -12.61 -4.44 22.47
N SER A 155 -13.56 -3.52 22.46
CA SER A 155 -14.99 -3.84 22.30
C SER A 155 -15.31 -4.59 21.01
N VAL A 156 -14.60 -4.30 19.92
CA VAL A 156 -14.76 -5.00 18.63
C VAL A 156 -14.16 -6.41 18.72
N LEU A 157 -12.99 -6.58 19.35
CA LEU A 157 -12.38 -7.89 19.56
C LEU A 157 -13.26 -8.77 20.48
N ASP A 158 -13.79 -8.21 21.57
CA ASP A 158 -14.64 -8.92 22.52
C ASP A 158 -15.97 -9.39 21.87
N ALA A 159 -16.46 -8.65 20.87
CA ALA A 159 -17.60 -9.02 20.04
C ALA A 159 -17.27 -10.07 18.97
N ASN A 160 -16.00 -10.23 18.59
CA ASN A 160 -15.51 -11.11 17.53
C ASN A 160 -14.46 -12.10 18.06
N LYS A 161 -14.82 -12.90 19.08
CA LYS A 161 -13.89 -13.72 19.87
C LYS A 161 -13.06 -14.78 19.11
N ASN A 162 -13.39 -15.04 17.84
CA ASN A 162 -12.71 -16.04 17.01
C ASN A 162 -11.58 -15.47 16.15
N VAL A 163 -11.35 -14.14 16.20
CA VAL A 163 -10.31 -13.47 15.42
C VAL A 163 -9.40 -12.64 16.31
N THR A 164 -8.17 -12.45 15.86
CA THR A 164 -7.14 -11.65 16.53
C THR A 164 -7.04 -10.26 15.91
N ARG A 165 -6.21 -9.38 16.49
CA ARG A 165 -5.92 -8.04 15.94
C ARG A 165 -5.48 -8.05 14.49
N SER A 166 -4.64 -9.02 14.10
CA SER A 166 -4.15 -9.22 12.72
C SER A 166 -5.25 -9.45 11.68
N TYR A 167 -6.47 -9.82 12.10
CA TYR A 167 -7.63 -9.88 11.20
C TYR A 167 -8.07 -8.48 10.74
N PHE A 168 -7.83 -7.45 11.56
CA PHE A 168 -8.22 -6.07 11.30
C PHE A 168 -7.00 -5.22 10.92
N GLU A 169 -5.96 -5.27 11.73
CA GLU A 169 -4.84 -4.34 11.73
C GLU A 169 -3.80 -4.67 10.64
N ILE A 170 -3.22 -3.60 10.06
CA ILE A 170 -2.11 -3.65 9.10
C ILE A 170 -0.84 -3.32 9.89
N GLU A 171 -0.14 -4.35 10.37
CA GLU A 171 1.03 -4.22 11.25
C GLU A 171 2.15 -3.38 10.61
N GLY A 172 2.39 -3.54 9.31
CA GLY A 172 3.40 -2.74 8.61
C GLY A 172 3.09 -1.25 8.56
N PHE A 173 1.82 -0.86 8.60
CA PHE A 173 1.45 0.56 8.73
C PHE A 173 1.76 1.07 10.14
N GLN A 174 1.43 0.29 11.18
CA GLN A 174 1.75 0.64 12.58
C GLN A 174 3.26 0.78 12.80
N GLU A 175 4.07 -0.06 12.15
CA GLU A 175 5.53 0.01 12.20
C GLU A 175 6.04 1.34 11.66
N ALA A 176 5.62 1.72 10.45
CA ALA A 176 6.16 2.89 9.76
C ALA A 176 5.60 4.24 10.22
N ILE A 177 4.34 4.30 10.65
CA ILE A 177 3.69 5.58 11.00
C ILE A 177 4.41 6.31 12.14
N LYS A 178 5.11 5.58 13.02
CA LYS A 178 5.90 6.12 14.14
C LYS A 178 7.09 6.99 13.70
N HIS A 179 7.49 6.91 12.44
CA HIS A 179 8.55 7.75 11.87
C HIS A 179 8.06 9.13 11.39
N PHE A 180 6.77 9.43 11.59
CA PHE A 180 6.15 10.70 11.23
C PHE A 180 5.69 11.43 12.49
N LYS A 181 5.76 12.76 12.46
CA LYS A 181 5.23 13.62 13.52
C LYS A 181 3.82 14.08 13.18
N SER A 182 2.94 14.18 14.18
CA SER A 182 1.61 14.73 13.98
C SER A 182 1.61 16.25 14.02
N TYR A 183 0.80 16.86 13.17
CA TYR A 183 0.46 18.26 13.24
C TYR A 183 -0.52 18.55 14.36
N ASP A 184 -0.36 19.68 15.04
CA ASP A 184 -1.42 20.27 15.86
C ASP A 184 -2.24 21.23 14.98
N GLN A 185 -3.17 20.66 14.23
CA GLN A 185 -4.03 21.39 13.29
C GLN A 185 -5.47 20.89 13.38
N PRO A 186 -6.47 21.78 13.20
CA PRO A 186 -7.88 21.39 13.16
C PRO A 186 -8.19 20.60 11.88
N ASP A 187 -9.31 19.87 11.87
CA ASP A 187 -9.68 18.95 10.79
C ASP A 187 -10.01 19.66 9.47
N GLU A 188 -10.41 20.93 9.54
CA GLU A 188 -10.72 21.77 8.37
C GLU A 188 -9.47 22.39 7.74
N ALA A 189 -8.29 22.20 8.32
CA ALA A 189 -7.05 22.71 7.77
C ALA A 189 -6.78 22.11 6.38
N ASN A 190 -6.36 22.94 5.43
CA ASN A 190 -5.94 22.47 4.12
C ASN A 190 -4.82 21.44 4.29
N TYR A 191 -5.03 20.26 3.75
CA TYR A 191 -4.04 19.19 3.82
C TYR A 191 -2.79 19.56 3.02
N ASN A 192 -1.64 19.14 3.49
CA ASN A 192 -0.36 19.18 2.82
C ASN A 192 0.38 17.89 3.19
N LEU A 193 0.21 16.86 2.36
CA LEU A 193 0.60 15.50 2.71
C LEU A 193 2.11 15.43 2.98
N GLN A 194 2.47 14.74 4.07
CA GLN A 194 3.80 14.76 4.65
C GLN A 194 4.68 13.57 4.26
N GLY A 195 4.10 12.58 3.57
CA GLY A 195 4.86 11.47 3.03
C GLY A 195 4.01 10.34 2.49
N VAL A 196 4.70 9.23 2.24
CA VAL A 196 4.10 7.97 1.78
C VAL A 196 4.68 6.79 2.56
N ILE A 197 3.82 5.81 2.86
CA ILE A 197 4.19 4.49 3.39
C ILE A 197 3.72 3.44 2.39
N ILE A 198 4.60 2.51 2.03
CA ILE A 198 4.36 1.37 1.16
C ILE A 198 4.47 0.11 2.02
N VAL A 199 3.35 -0.57 2.25
CA VAL A 199 3.25 -1.79 3.05
C VAL A 199 3.14 -2.99 2.12
N PRO A 200 4.19 -3.83 1.97
CA PRO A 200 4.12 -5.02 1.13
C PRO A 200 3.07 -6.00 1.68
N SER A 201 2.55 -6.90 0.83
CA SER A 201 1.43 -7.77 1.21
C SER A 201 1.71 -8.61 2.46
N ARG A 202 2.94 -9.10 2.61
CA ARG A 202 3.42 -9.86 3.80
C ARG A 202 3.38 -9.10 5.12
N ALA A 203 3.39 -7.77 5.09
CA ALA A 203 3.30 -6.89 6.26
C ALA A 203 1.90 -6.26 6.40
N ALA A 204 0.97 -6.68 5.54
CA ALA A 204 -0.46 -6.39 5.63
C ALA A 204 -1.22 -7.69 5.94
N PHE A 205 -2.01 -8.20 5.00
CA PHE A 205 -2.85 -9.38 5.22
C PHE A 205 -2.31 -10.67 4.57
N ALA A 206 -1.21 -10.61 3.83
CA ALA A 206 -0.61 -11.75 3.14
C ALA A 206 -1.66 -12.64 2.46
N ARG A 207 -1.87 -13.87 2.94
CA ARG A 207 -2.96 -14.75 2.50
C ARG A 207 -3.90 -15.13 3.65
N ASP A 208 -3.79 -14.41 4.75
CA ASP A 208 -4.52 -14.69 5.99
C ASP A 208 -5.95 -14.17 5.90
N PRO A 209 -6.88 -14.75 6.68
CA PRO A 209 -8.21 -14.17 6.82
C PRO A 209 -8.12 -12.73 7.32
N HIS A 210 -8.88 -11.83 6.70
CA HIS A 210 -8.91 -10.41 7.05
C HIS A 210 -10.35 -9.87 7.06
N PHE A 211 -10.53 -8.73 7.73
CA PHE A 211 -11.79 -8.01 7.77
C PHE A 211 -12.13 -7.46 6.38
N ASN A 212 -13.41 -7.51 6.04
CA ASN A 212 -13.90 -7.08 4.73
C ASN A 212 -14.11 -5.56 4.68
N TYR A 213 -13.02 -4.79 4.62
CA TYR A 213 -13.05 -3.32 4.65
C TYR A 213 -13.77 -2.68 3.45
N ILE A 214 -13.59 -3.24 2.25
CA ILE A 214 -14.00 -2.62 0.99
C ILE A 214 -14.80 -3.56 0.07
N ASN A 215 -15.41 -4.60 0.65
CA ASN A 215 -16.09 -5.65 -0.11
C ASN A 215 -15.21 -6.31 -1.19
N TYR A 216 -13.93 -6.51 -0.88
CA TYR A 216 -12.93 -7.04 -1.79
C TYR A 216 -11.88 -7.87 -1.04
N ASN A 217 -11.33 -8.88 -1.71
CA ASN A 217 -10.27 -9.72 -1.15
C ASN A 217 -8.93 -8.97 -1.15
N LEU A 218 -8.34 -8.80 0.04
CA LEU A 218 -7.10 -8.05 0.24
C LEU A 218 -5.84 -8.92 0.30
N ASN A 219 -5.98 -10.23 0.02
CA ASN A 219 -4.85 -11.15 -0.06
C ASN A 219 -3.90 -10.78 -1.20
N ASP A 220 -2.61 -11.01 -0.97
CA ASP A 220 -1.49 -10.74 -1.88
C ASP A 220 -1.43 -9.26 -2.33
N ARG A 221 -2.08 -8.35 -1.60
CA ARG A 221 -2.11 -6.93 -1.96
C ARG A 221 -1.16 -6.07 -1.13
N THR A 222 -0.43 -5.22 -1.84
CA THR A 222 0.42 -4.17 -1.27
C THR A 222 -0.37 -2.87 -1.13
N PHE A 223 -0.14 -2.12 -0.06
CA PHE A 223 -0.85 -0.88 0.25
C PHE A 223 0.09 0.32 0.17
N VAL A 224 -0.36 1.40 -0.47
CA VAL A 224 0.34 2.68 -0.52
C VAL A 224 -0.51 3.74 0.16
N PHE A 225 -0.04 4.24 1.30
CA PHE A 225 -0.66 5.31 2.08
C PHE A 225 0.07 6.62 1.84
N ASN A 226 -0.60 7.61 1.28
CA ASN A 226 -0.10 8.98 1.14
C ASN A 226 -0.94 9.90 2.02
N PHE A 227 -0.32 10.51 3.03
CA PHE A 227 -1.07 11.00 4.19
C PHE A 227 -0.47 12.25 4.84
N GLN A 228 -1.27 12.85 5.71
CA GLN A 228 -0.90 13.75 6.79
C GLN A 228 -1.54 13.27 8.09
N LEU A 229 -0.81 13.41 9.18
CA LEU A 229 -1.17 13.00 10.54
C LEU A 229 -1.48 14.23 11.38
N TYR A 230 -2.58 14.18 12.11
CA TYR A 230 -3.11 15.27 12.93
C TYR A 230 -3.33 14.79 14.35
N ARG A 231 -3.17 15.72 15.30
CA ARG A 231 -3.69 15.68 16.68
C ARG A 231 -3.58 14.30 17.32
N SER A 232 -2.42 13.66 17.21
CA SER A 232 -2.22 12.37 17.87
C SER A 232 -2.07 12.56 19.37
N HIS A 233 -2.51 11.57 20.13
CA HIS A 233 -2.45 11.61 21.59
C HIS A 233 -2.30 10.21 22.16
N THR A 234 -1.85 10.15 23.41
CA THR A 234 -1.80 8.89 24.15
C THR A 234 -3.22 8.40 24.39
N ARG A 235 -3.46 7.16 24.01
CA ARG A 235 -4.75 6.48 24.16
C ARG A 235 -5.18 6.41 25.63
N THR A 236 -6.40 6.84 25.91
CA THR A 236 -7.04 6.71 27.22
C THR A 236 -7.64 5.31 27.42
N GLU A 237 -7.99 4.92 28.65
CA GLU A 237 -8.60 3.60 28.91
C GLU A 237 -9.92 3.41 28.15
N ASP A 238 -10.73 4.46 28.00
CA ASP A 238 -12.01 4.40 27.29
C ASP A 238 -11.84 4.25 25.77
N GLU A 239 -10.64 4.56 25.24
CA GLU A 239 -10.30 4.43 23.83
C GLU A 239 -9.63 3.08 23.50
N LYS A 240 -9.36 2.22 24.49
CA LYS A 240 -8.72 0.91 24.27
C LYS A 240 -9.65 -0.13 23.64
#